data_AF-A0A9P0ZGB8-F1
#
_entry.id   AF-A0A9P0ZGB8-F1
#
_cell.length_a   1.000
_cell.length_b   1.000
_cell.length_c   1.000
_cell.angle_alpha   90.00
_cell.angle_beta   90.00
_cell.angle_gamma   90.00
#
_symmetry.space_group_name_H-M   'P 1'
#
loop_
_entity.id
_entity.type
_entity.pdbx_description
1 polymer ?
#
loop_
_entity_poly.entity_id
_entity_poly.type
_entity_poly.pdbx_seq_one_letter_code
_entity_poly.pdbx_strand_id
1 'polypeptide(L)'
;MLFCQQANTTVRTREAVESRFKVINHQCSLWKGSLRKANATQRSGSNLIDVTFAAKIIFVNDNHNKAFKFDHAWHILQACLKWYQQYDTTPTFRHVPSVTPDTFVGGSSGSSPSDGISGPLRRPEGHDKQKGKKIAKNKNSRTNLVMLEYMERMLKQGEQMEKRREEKYEAAKENVDATTRLRHICRNHGPKSILTEEAEVAKRTTKCHFGP
;
A
#
# COMPACT_ATOMS: atom_id res chain seq x y z
N MET A 1 29.64 -23.66 22.21
CA MET A 1 29.01 -22.71 21.28
C MET A 1 29.64 -22.90 19.91
N LEU A 2 29.01 -23.68 19.03
CA LEU A 2 29.50 -23.85 17.65
C LEU A 2 28.31 -23.90 16.68
N PHE A 3 28.40 -23.00 15.70
CA PHE A 3 27.87 -23.02 14.34
C PHE A 3 26.41 -23.41 14.06
N CYS A 4 25.64 -22.45 13.54
CA CYS A 4 24.79 -22.68 12.38
C CYS A 4 24.46 -21.35 11.66
N GLN A 5 25.46 -20.75 11.02
CA GLN A 5 25.23 -19.69 10.02
C GLN A 5 24.76 -20.37 8.73
N GLN A 6 23.46 -20.63 8.59
CA GLN A 6 22.89 -20.95 7.28
C GLN A 6 22.77 -19.65 6.46
N ALA A 7 23.90 -19.15 5.97
CA ALA A 7 23.93 -18.06 5.03
C ALA A 7 24.26 -18.63 3.64
N ASN A 8 23.22 -19.04 2.93
CA ASN A 8 23.31 -19.30 1.49
C ASN A 8 23.46 -17.94 0.78
N THR A 9 24.65 -17.31 0.86
CA THR A 9 24.94 -16.05 0.20
C THR A 9 25.47 -16.33 -1.19
N THR A 10 24.58 -16.63 -2.13
CA THR A 10 24.87 -16.32 -3.53
C THR A 10 25.05 -14.80 -3.61
N VAL A 11 26.29 -14.34 -3.70
CA VAL A 11 26.60 -12.92 -3.90
C VAL A 11 25.87 -12.47 -5.16
N ARG A 12 24.89 -11.57 -5.00
CA ARG A 12 24.15 -11.06 -6.15
C ARG A 12 25.09 -10.20 -6.98
N THR A 13 25.06 -10.37 -8.29
CA THR A 13 25.83 -9.51 -9.19
C THR A 13 25.36 -8.07 -9.04
N ARG A 14 26.26 -7.12 -9.31
CA ARG A 14 25.96 -5.69 -9.20
C ARG A 14 24.76 -5.31 -10.08
N GLU A 15 24.71 -5.85 -11.29
CA GLU A 15 23.65 -5.62 -12.27
C GLU A 15 22.29 -6.10 -11.76
N ALA A 16 22.26 -7.26 -11.08
CA ALA A 16 21.04 -7.80 -10.49
C ALA A 16 20.53 -6.91 -9.34
N VAL A 17 21.44 -6.39 -8.52
CA VAL A 17 21.12 -5.45 -7.44
C VAL A 17 20.61 -4.12 -8.02
N GLU A 18 21.28 -3.57 -9.01
CA GLU A 18 20.89 -2.32 -9.67
C GLU A 18 19.53 -2.44 -10.36
N SER A 19 19.28 -3.55 -11.07
CA SER A 19 17.99 -3.83 -11.70
C SER A 19 16.84 -3.89 -10.68
N ARG A 20 17.03 -4.63 -9.58
CA ARG A 20 16.08 -4.67 -8.46
C ARG A 20 15.86 -3.28 -7.85
N PHE A 21 16.93 -2.54 -7.64
CA PHE A 21 16.86 -1.21 -7.04
C PHE A 21 16.12 -0.22 -7.94
N LYS A 22 16.27 -0.29 -9.27
CA LYS A 22 15.49 0.54 -10.22
C LYS A 22 13.98 0.34 -10.02
N VAL A 23 13.53 -0.92 -9.88
CA VAL A 23 12.12 -1.23 -9.64
C VAL A 23 11.65 -0.66 -8.29
N ILE A 24 12.42 -0.89 -7.23
CA ILE A 24 12.09 -0.38 -5.88
C ILE A 24 12.02 1.15 -5.90
N ASN A 25 13.04 1.81 -6.45
CA ASN A 25 13.14 3.26 -6.52
C ASN A 25 11.98 3.86 -7.34
N HIS A 26 11.60 3.24 -8.46
CA HIS A 26 10.45 3.68 -9.24
C HIS A 26 9.14 3.57 -8.45
N GLN A 27 8.89 2.43 -7.80
CA GLN A 27 7.68 2.22 -7.02
C GLN A 27 7.61 3.14 -5.79
N CYS A 28 8.74 3.40 -5.12
CA CYS A 28 8.83 4.36 -4.02
C CYS A 28 8.60 5.81 -4.48
N SER A 29 9.00 6.19 -5.70
CA SER A 29 8.66 7.50 -6.28
C SER A 29 7.16 7.68 -6.46
N LEU A 30 6.47 6.67 -6.99
CA LEU A 30 5.01 6.68 -7.15
C LEU A 30 4.30 6.73 -5.79
N TRP A 31 4.82 5.95 -4.83
CA TRP A 31 4.34 5.93 -3.46
C TRP A 31 4.45 7.31 -2.79
N LYS A 32 5.60 7.99 -2.94
CA LYS A 32 5.80 9.37 -2.47
C LYS A 32 4.78 10.34 -3.06
N GLY A 33 4.46 10.20 -4.34
CA GLY A 33 3.41 10.98 -4.99
C GLY A 33 2.03 10.76 -4.35
N SER A 34 1.72 9.52 -4.02
CA SER A 34 0.46 9.13 -3.35
C SER A 34 0.38 9.67 -1.92
N LEU A 35 1.48 9.59 -1.16
CA LEU A 35 1.60 10.19 0.17
C LEU A 35 1.39 11.71 0.13
N ARG A 36 1.96 12.42 -0.87
CA ARG A 36 1.75 13.86 -1.02
C ARG A 36 0.27 14.20 -1.25
N LYS A 37 -0.41 13.43 -2.11
CA LYS A 37 -1.85 13.62 -2.37
C LYS A 37 -2.70 13.34 -1.11
N ALA A 38 -2.35 12.29 -0.36
CA ALA A 38 -3.01 11.97 0.91
C ALA A 38 -2.86 13.08 1.94
N ASN A 39 -1.64 13.58 2.14
CA ASN A 39 -1.35 14.70 3.05
C ASN A 39 -2.08 15.99 2.62
N ALA A 40 -2.15 16.29 1.31
CA ALA A 40 -2.89 17.45 0.82
C ALA A 40 -4.41 17.38 1.06
N THR A 41 -4.94 16.17 1.27
CA THR A 41 -6.37 15.92 1.53
C THR A 41 -6.62 15.67 3.03
N GLN A 42 -5.60 15.79 3.88
CA GLN A 42 -5.69 15.53 5.30
C GLN A 42 -6.68 16.50 5.95
N ARG A 43 -7.60 15.96 6.78
CA ARG A 43 -8.49 16.75 7.62
C ARG A 43 -7.85 16.95 8.99
N SER A 44 -8.16 18.06 9.66
CA SER A 44 -7.71 18.32 11.02
C SER A 44 -8.01 17.13 11.93
N GLY A 45 -7.00 16.64 12.65
CA GLY A 45 -7.11 15.48 13.54
C GLY A 45 -6.80 14.11 12.90
N SER A 46 -6.46 14.03 11.61
CA SER A 46 -6.06 12.75 10.99
C SER A 46 -4.69 12.31 11.51
N ASN A 47 -4.57 11.04 11.91
CA ASN A 47 -3.30 10.47 12.39
C ASN A 47 -2.42 10.00 11.21
N LEU A 48 -1.17 9.61 11.49
CA LEU A 48 -0.22 9.13 10.45
C LEU A 48 -0.69 7.84 9.78
N ILE A 49 -1.41 6.98 10.51
CA ILE A 49 -1.97 5.72 10.00
C ILE A 49 -3.05 6.03 8.96
N ASP A 50 -3.92 7.01 9.22
CA ASP A 50 -4.98 7.46 8.33
C ASP A 50 -4.39 8.00 7.01
N VAL A 51 -3.34 8.82 7.10
CA VAL A 51 -2.62 9.35 5.93
C VAL A 51 -1.98 8.23 5.13
N THR A 52 -1.33 7.29 5.79
CA THR A 52 -0.70 6.13 5.14
C THR A 52 -1.75 5.27 4.45
N PHE A 53 -2.89 5.05 5.11
CA PHE A 53 -3.99 4.26 4.55
C PHE A 53 -4.58 4.95 3.31
N ALA A 54 -4.88 6.24 3.40
CA ALA A 54 -5.35 7.03 2.27
C ALA A 54 -4.36 7.00 1.09
N ALA A 55 -3.04 7.03 1.38
CA ALA A 55 -2.01 6.88 0.36
C ALA A 55 -2.03 5.48 -0.30
N LYS A 56 -2.30 4.40 0.44
CA LYS A 56 -2.47 3.04 -0.13
C LYS A 56 -3.64 2.99 -1.11
N ILE A 57 -4.75 3.66 -0.79
CA ILE A 57 -5.90 3.74 -1.70
C ILE A 57 -5.57 4.52 -2.96
N ILE A 58 -4.99 5.71 -2.81
CA ILE A 58 -4.59 6.55 -3.94
C ILE A 58 -3.63 5.79 -4.85
N PHE A 59 -2.65 5.10 -4.27
CA PHE A 59 -1.68 4.31 -5.02
C PHE A 59 -2.34 3.19 -5.82
N VAL A 60 -3.25 2.43 -5.22
CA VAL A 60 -3.97 1.33 -5.90
C VAL A 60 -4.79 1.87 -7.06
N ASN A 61 -5.52 2.98 -6.86
CA ASN A 61 -6.33 3.61 -7.90
C ASN A 61 -5.49 4.15 -9.06
N ASP A 62 -4.35 4.77 -8.76
CA ASP A 62 -3.48 5.37 -9.78
C ASP A 62 -2.60 4.33 -10.50
N ASN A 63 -2.40 3.15 -9.92
CA ASN A 63 -1.40 2.18 -10.37
C ASN A 63 -1.99 0.82 -10.76
N HIS A 64 -3.09 0.84 -11.52
CA HIS A 64 -3.75 -0.34 -12.09
C HIS A 64 -4.15 -1.41 -11.05
N ASN A 65 -4.71 -0.99 -9.92
CA ASN A 65 -5.13 -1.85 -8.81
C ASN A 65 -4.00 -2.67 -8.14
N LYS A 66 -2.73 -2.31 -8.41
CA LYS A 66 -1.57 -2.94 -7.79
C LYS A 66 -1.30 -2.31 -6.43
N ALA A 67 -1.29 -3.15 -5.39
CA ALA A 67 -0.91 -2.71 -4.05
C ALA A 67 0.58 -2.37 -4.01
N PHE A 68 0.93 -1.36 -3.21
CA PHE A 68 2.32 -1.10 -2.85
C PHE A 68 2.86 -2.27 -2.01
N LYS A 69 4.05 -2.78 -2.37
CA LYS A 69 4.65 -3.98 -1.74
C LYS A 69 5.99 -3.70 -1.05
N PHE A 70 6.47 -2.47 -1.09
CA PHE A 70 7.82 -2.11 -0.68
C PHE A 70 7.82 -1.30 0.63
N ASP A 71 6.91 -1.60 1.57
CA ASP A 71 6.82 -0.91 2.86
C ASP A 71 8.18 -0.90 3.58
N HIS A 72 8.86 -2.05 3.70
CA HIS A 72 10.17 -2.13 4.35
C HIS A 72 11.23 -1.26 3.66
N ALA A 73 11.31 -1.31 2.32
CA ALA A 73 12.28 -0.52 1.57
C ALA A 73 11.98 0.99 1.67
N TRP A 74 10.70 1.37 1.67
CA TRP A 74 10.28 2.74 1.88
C TRP A 74 10.71 3.28 3.25
N HIS A 75 10.57 2.49 4.32
CA HIS A 75 10.99 2.91 5.66
C HIS A 75 12.48 3.25 5.74
N ILE A 76 13.32 2.51 4.99
CA ILE A 76 14.75 2.78 4.89
C ILE A 76 15.00 4.01 4.00
N LEU A 77 14.34 4.07 2.84
CA LEU A 77 14.59 5.13 1.85
C LEU A 77 14.14 6.50 2.34
N GLN A 78 13.02 6.60 3.04
CA GLN A 78 12.48 7.89 3.51
C GLN A 78 13.40 8.60 4.51
N ALA A 79 14.26 7.86 5.21
CA ALA A 79 15.27 8.41 6.10
C ALA A 79 16.45 9.06 5.36
N CYS A 80 16.64 8.78 4.06
CA CYS A 80 17.68 9.40 3.26
C CYS A 80 17.28 10.79 2.79
N LEU A 81 18.22 11.75 2.77
CA LEU A 81 17.99 13.16 2.43
C LEU A 81 17.24 13.38 1.10
N LYS A 82 17.51 12.56 0.07
CA LYS A 82 16.83 12.61 -1.23
C LYS A 82 15.32 12.40 -1.13
N TRP A 83 14.89 11.63 -0.14
CA TRP A 83 13.51 11.20 0.03
C TRP A 83 12.83 11.90 1.19
N TYR A 84 13.60 12.36 2.17
CA TYR A 84 13.14 13.13 3.30
C TYR A 84 12.26 14.29 2.82
N GLN A 85 11.05 14.33 3.35
CA GLN A 85 10.07 15.35 3.02
C GLN A 85 9.65 15.93 4.36
N GLN A 86 10.13 17.14 4.66
CA GLN A 86 9.55 17.93 5.74
C GLN A 86 8.11 18.20 5.31
N TYR A 87 7.16 17.54 5.96
CA TYR A 87 5.75 17.88 5.83
C TYR A 87 5.49 19.14 6.67
N ASP A 88 6.22 20.22 6.37
CA ASP A 88 6.03 21.48 7.05
C ASP A 88 4.66 22.02 6.66
N THR A 89 3.81 22.01 7.67
CA THR A 89 2.43 22.42 7.64
C THR A 89 2.39 23.94 7.62
N THR A 90 2.64 24.57 6.47
CA THR A 90 2.15 25.93 6.24
C THR A 90 1.77 26.12 4.77
N PRO A 91 0.55 26.58 4.46
CA PRO A 91 0.30 27.15 3.14
C PRO A 91 1.10 28.45 3.10
N THR A 92 2.22 28.47 2.37
CA THR A 92 2.86 29.73 2.01
C THR A 92 1.87 30.47 1.10
N PHE A 93 1.02 31.29 1.72
CA PHE A 93 0.27 32.31 1.05
C PHE A 93 1.34 33.18 0.39
N ARG A 94 1.46 33.08 -0.94
CA ARG A 94 2.27 34.01 -1.70
C ARG A 94 1.61 35.37 -1.52
N HIS A 95 2.11 36.11 -0.53
CA HIS A 95 1.80 37.52 -0.34
C HIS A 95 2.40 38.21 -1.56
N VAL A 96 1.59 38.35 -2.61
CA VAL A 96 1.91 39.27 -3.69
C VAL A 96 1.97 40.65 -3.03
N PRO A 97 3.11 41.36 -3.06
CA PRO A 97 3.14 42.72 -2.56
C PRO A 97 2.15 43.52 -3.42
N SER A 98 1.17 44.12 -2.76
CA SER A 98 0.30 45.14 -3.34
C SER A 98 1.19 46.29 -3.77
N VAL A 99 1.51 46.36 -5.06
CA VAL A 99 2.13 47.54 -5.65
C VAL A 99 0.98 48.53 -5.89
N THR A 100 0.77 49.42 -4.93
CA THR A 100 0.03 50.66 -5.14
C THR A 100 0.82 51.52 -6.12
N PRO A 101 0.28 51.92 -7.29
CA PRO A 101 0.85 53.02 -8.03
C PRO A 101 0.41 54.32 -7.36
N ASP A 102 1.40 55.05 -6.85
CA ASP A 102 1.25 56.39 -6.33
C ASP A 102 0.57 57.32 -7.34
N THR A 103 -0.42 58.03 -6.82
CA THR A 103 -1.25 59.03 -7.47
C THR A 103 -0.40 60.19 -7.98
N PHE A 104 -0.39 60.38 -9.30
CA PHE A 104 0.05 61.61 -9.96
C PHE A 104 -0.94 62.73 -9.65
N VAL A 105 -0.43 63.86 -9.16
CA VAL A 105 -1.16 65.08 -8.84
C VAL A 105 -1.57 65.80 -10.12
N GLY A 106 -2.86 66.14 -10.27
CA GLY A 106 -3.30 67.05 -11.33
C GLY A 106 -4.82 67.23 -11.50
N GLY A 107 -5.42 68.12 -10.70
CA GLY A 107 -6.42 69.11 -11.15
C GLY A 107 -7.92 68.75 -11.22
N SER A 108 -8.68 69.26 -10.23
CA SER A 108 -10.05 69.85 -10.27
C SER A 108 -11.22 69.06 -10.91
N SER A 109 -12.47 69.04 -10.42
CA SER A 109 -13.24 69.71 -9.37
C SER A 109 -14.69 69.15 -9.43
N GLY A 110 -15.43 69.00 -8.31
CA GLY A 110 -16.90 68.90 -8.36
C GLY A 110 -17.61 68.01 -7.31
N SER A 111 -17.92 68.60 -6.16
CA SER A 111 -19.11 68.42 -5.28
C SER A 111 -19.89 67.08 -5.18
N SER A 112 -19.96 66.54 -3.95
CA SER A 112 -21.04 65.69 -3.35
C SER A 112 -22.34 66.51 -3.08
N PRO A 113 -23.50 65.97 -2.57
CA PRO A 113 -23.77 64.66 -1.92
C PRO A 113 -25.15 63.97 -2.21
N SER A 114 -25.33 62.71 -1.76
CA SER A 114 -26.44 62.23 -0.88
C SER A 114 -26.72 60.71 -0.97
N ASP A 115 -27.17 60.19 0.18
CA ASP A 115 -27.28 58.80 0.64
C ASP A 115 -28.32 57.89 -0.03
N GLY A 116 -28.05 56.58 -0.02
CA GLY A 116 -29.01 55.53 -0.36
C GLY A 116 -28.56 54.13 0.08
N ILE A 117 -29.04 53.70 1.25
CA ILE A 117 -28.89 52.37 1.85
C ILE A 117 -29.40 51.27 0.90
N SER A 118 -28.59 50.24 0.61
CA SER A 118 -29.01 48.90 0.15
C SER A 118 -27.84 47.91 0.27
N GLY A 119 -28.04 46.81 1.00
CA GLY A 119 -27.01 45.81 1.31
C GLY A 119 -26.43 45.08 0.08
N PRO A 120 -25.37 44.25 0.26
CA PRO A 120 -24.72 43.60 -0.86
C PRO A 120 -25.63 42.52 -1.46
N LEU A 121 -26.26 42.82 -2.59
CA LEU A 121 -26.86 41.82 -3.46
C LEU A 121 -25.79 40.77 -3.79
N ARG A 122 -25.94 39.56 -3.25
CA ARG A 122 -25.14 38.40 -3.66
C ARG A 122 -25.41 38.15 -5.15
N ARG A 123 -24.35 38.26 -5.97
CA ARG A 123 -24.39 37.83 -7.37
C ARG A 123 -24.81 36.36 -7.45
N PRO A 124 -25.72 35.96 -8.36
CA PRO A 124 -26.12 34.57 -8.54
C PRO A 124 -24.92 33.65 -8.78
N GLU A 125 -24.86 32.50 -8.09
CA GLU A 125 -23.83 31.49 -8.34
C GLU A 125 -23.95 30.98 -9.78
N GLY A 126 -22.88 31.14 -10.56
CA GLY A 126 -22.79 30.61 -11.91
C GLY A 126 -22.91 29.08 -11.94
N HIS A 127 -23.68 28.59 -12.92
CA HIS A 127 -23.99 27.19 -13.24
C HIS A 127 -22.78 26.21 -13.19
N ASP A 128 -21.56 26.71 -13.40
CA ASP A 128 -20.32 25.93 -13.41
C ASP A 128 -19.92 25.34 -12.04
N LYS A 129 -20.27 26.04 -10.94
CA LYS A 129 -19.95 25.59 -9.57
C LYS A 129 -20.84 24.42 -9.11
N GLN A 130 -22.02 24.25 -9.72
CA GLN A 130 -22.94 23.16 -9.39
C GLN A 130 -22.51 21.81 -10.01
N LYS A 131 -21.91 21.83 -11.22
CA LYS A 131 -21.27 20.65 -11.83
C LYS A 131 -20.06 20.17 -11.02
N GLY A 132 -19.21 21.09 -10.55
CA GLY A 132 -18.05 20.76 -9.72
C GLY A 132 -18.41 20.00 -8.44
N LYS A 133 -19.48 20.42 -7.74
CA LYS A 133 -19.96 19.75 -6.50
C LYS A 133 -20.47 18.33 -6.76
N LYS A 134 -21.17 18.08 -7.88
CA LYS A 134 -21.65 16.72 -8.26
C LYS A 134 -20.49 15.80 -8.64
N ILE A 135 -19.51 16.31 -9.39
CA ILE A 135 -18.30 15.56 -9.78
C ILE A 135 -17.44 15.20 -8.55
N ALA A 136 -17.26 16.15 -7.61
CA ALA A 136 -16.53 15.91 -6.37
C ALA A 136 -17.19 14.85 -5.47
N LYS A 137 -18.53 14.90 -5.34
CA LYS A 137 -19.29 13.87 -4.60
C LYS A 137 -19.15 12.49 -5.23
N ASN A 138 -19.21 12.39 -6.55
CA ASN A 138 -19.05 11.12 -7.27
C ASN A 138 -17.62 10.55 -7.12
N LYS A 139 -16.59 11.40 -7.25
CA LYS A 139 -15.20 11.00 -6.97
C LYS A 139 -15.02 10.51 -5.54
N ASN A 140 -15.60 11.19 -4.54
CA ASN A 140 -15.53 10.77 -3.15
C ASN A 140 -16.24 9.42 -2.91
N SER A 141 -17.40 9.20 -3.55
CA SER A 141 -18.11 7.92 -3.50
C SER A 141 -17.30 6.78 -4.10
N ARG A 142 -16.66 7.01 -5.26
CA ARG A 142 -15.78 6.02 -5.89
C ARG A 142 -14.56 5.72 -5.04
N THR A 143 -13.91 6.74 -4.46
CA THR A 143 -12.77 6.55 -3.55
C THR A 143 -13.17 5.74 -2.31
N ASN A 144 -14.35 6.00 -1.74
CA ASN A 144 -14.86 5.23 -0.59
C ASN A 144 -15.14 3.77 -0.94
N LEU A 145 -15.66 3.48 -2.14
CA LEU A 145 -15.86 2.10 -2.59
C LEU A 145 -14.52 1.37 -2.77
N VAL A 146 -13.55 2.00 -3.43
CA VAL A 146 -12.20 1.44 -3.59
C VAL A 146 -11.51 1.24 -2.24
N MET A 147 -11.78 2.11 -1.26
CA MET A 147 -11.31 1.95 0.11
C MET A 147 -11.88 0.70 0.78
N LEU A 148 -13.19 0.47 0.67
CA LEU A 148 -13.85 -0.73 1.19
C LEU A 148 -13.31 -2.00 0.54
N GLU A 149 -13.21 -2.04 -0.79
CA GLU A 149 -12.64 -3.17 -1.54
C GLU A 149 -11.19 -3.45 -1.15
N TYR A 150 -10.40 -2.39 -0.91
CA TYR A 150 -9.03 -2.54 -0.45
C TYR A 150 -8.96 -3.14 0.96
N MET A 151 -9.81 -2.70 1.89
CA MET A 151 -9.88 -3.25 3.25
C MET A 151 -10.26 -4.73 3.23
N GLU A 152 -11.30 -5.10 2.48
CA GLU A 152 -11.74 -6.49 2.33
C GLU A 152 -10.61 -7.38 1.78
N ARG A 153 -9.90 -6.90 0.76
CA ARG A 153 -8.76 -7.62 0.18
C ARG A 153 -7.63 -7.83 1.18
N MET A 154 -7.34 -6.84 2.03
CA MET A 154 -6.30 -6.94 3.05
C MET A 154 -6.68 -7.94 4.16
N LEU A 155 -7.94 -7.92 4.62
CA LEU A 155 -8.46 -8.88 5.61
C LEU A 155 -8.37 -10.31 5.09
N LYS A 156 -8.84 -10.55 3.86
CA LYS A 156 -8.79 -11.86 3.22
C LYS A 156 -7.36 -12.38 3.02
N GLN A 157 -6.42 -11.49 2.73
CA GLN A 157 -5.00 -11.85 2.66
C GLN A 157 -4.44 -12.27 4.02
N GLY A 158 -4.85 -11.59 5.11
CA GLY A 158 -4.51 -11.96 6.47
C GLY A 158 -4.97 -13.38 6.82
N GLU A 159 -6.24 -13.68 6.60
CA GLU A 159 -6.82 -15.01 6.83
C GLU A 159 -6.11 -16.11 6.02
N GLN A 160 -5.80 -15.85 4.75
CA GLN A 160 -5.06 -16.79 3.90
C GLN A 160 -3.61 -17.01 4.35
N MET A 161 -2.98 -16.01 4.98
CA MET A 161 -1.64 -16.15 5.54
C MET A 161 -1.67 -16.98 6.82
N GLU A 162 -2.67 -16.76 7.68
CA GLU A 162 -2.90 -17.53 8.90
C GLU A 162 -3.14 -19.01 8.57
N LYS A 163 -4.07 -19.28 7.63
CA LYS A 163 -4.38 -20.63 7.16
C LYS A 163 -3.15 -21.34 6.59
N ARG A 164 -2.36 -20.65 5.76
CA ARG A 164 -1.10 -21.22 5.23
C ARG A 164 -0.05 -21.49 6.32
N ARG A 165 -0.08 -20.74 7.43
CA ARG A 165 0.80 -20.99 8.59
C ARG A 165 0.35 -22.23 9.35
N GLU A 166 -0.95 -22.41 9.53
CA GLU A 166 -1.55 -23.59 10.17
C GLU A 166 -1.31 -24.85 9.34
N GLU A 167 -1.55 -24.81 8.03
CA GLU A 167 -1.28 -25.93 7.11
C GLU A 167 0.19 -26.38 7.18
N LYS A 168 1.13 -25.43 7.26
CA LYS A 168 2.56 -25.73 7.44
C LYS A 168 2.86 -26.35 8.80
N TYR A 169 2.18 -25.92 9.85
CA TYR A 169 2.37 -26.46 11.19
C TYR A 169 1.83 -27.90 11.28
N GLU A 170 0.63 -28.15 10.75
CA GLU A 170 0.05 -29.50 10.70
C GLU A 170 0.87 -30.44 9.82
N ALA A 171 1.33 -29.98 8.64
CA ALA A 171 2.23 -30.76 7.81
C ALA A 171 3.57 -31.08 8.52
N ALA A 172 4.09 -30.16 9.33
CA ALA A 172 5.29 -30.42 10.12
C ALA A 172 5.03 -31.44 11.24
N LYS A 173 3.85 -31.38 11.89
CA LYS A 173 3.43 -32.33 12.92
C LYS A 173 3.25 -33.73 12.35
N GLU A 174 2.60 -33.86 11.20
CA GLU A 174 2.44 -35.13 10.49
C GLU A 174 3.79 -35.72 10.07
N ASN A 175 4.73 -34.89 9.58
CA ASN A 175 6.08 -35.35 9.27
C ASN A 175 6.82 -35.88 10.51
N VAL A 176 6.69 -35.22 11.66
CA VAL A 176 7.29 -35.69 12.93
C VAL A 176 6.66 -37.01 13.37
N ASP A 177 5.34 -37.16 13.26
CA ASP A 177 4.64 -38.39 13.61
C ASP A 177 5.04 -39.55 12.68
N ALA A 178 5.05 -39.33 11.36
CA ALA A 178 5.51 -40.30 10.38
C ALA A 178 6.96 -40.74 10.65
N THR A 179 7.84 -39.78 10.96
CA THR A 179 9.24 -40.06 11.33
C THR A 179 9.34 -40.89 12.61
N THR A 180 8.47 -40.61 13.60
CA THR A 180 8.41 -41.35 14.86
C THR A 180 7.91 -42.78 14.65
N ARG A 181 6.88 -42.97 13.82
CA ARG A 181 6.36 -44.29 13.43
C ARG A 181 7.43 -45.12 12.72
N LEU A 182 8.11 -44.55 11.71
CA LEU A 182 9.21 -45.22 11.02
C LEU A 182 10.34 -45.63 11.98
N ARG A 183 10.71 -44.74 12.91
CA ARG A 183 11.72 -45.06 13.93
C ARG A 183 11.28 -46.23 14.82
N HIS A 184 10.02 -46.30 15.22
CA HIS A 184 9.47 -47.39 16.01
C HIS A 184 9.50 -48.72 15.25
N ILE A 185 9.07 -48.71 13.98
CA ILE A 185 9.08 -49.89 13.10
C ILE A 185 10.52 -50.42 12.92
N CYS A 186 11.47 -49.53 12.60
CA CYS A 186 12.89 -49.88 12.48
C CYS A 186 13.45 -50.53 13.75
N ARG A 187 13.03 -50.05 14.93
CA ARG A 187 13.53 -50.52 16.23
C ARG A 187 12.98 -51.89 16.61
N ASN A 188 11.74 -52.21 16.23
CA ASN A 188 11.04 -53.41 16.69
C ASN A 188 11.03 -54.57 15.69
N HIS A 189 11.11 -54.29 14.38
CA HIS A 189 10.92 -55.32 13.35
C HIS A 189 12.17 -55.59 12.49
N GLY A 190 13.23 -54.79 12.65
CA GLY A 190 14.44 -54.87 11.84
C GLY A 190 14.20 -54.48 10.36
N PRO A 191 15.25 -54.23 9.57
CA PRO A 191 15.14 -53.64 8.23
C PRO A 191 14.41 -54.51 7.18
N LYS A 192 14.03 -55.75 7.52
CA LYS A 192 13.36 -56.68 6.59
C LYS A 192 11.84 -56.44 6.47
N SER A 193 11.19 -55.78 7.43
CA SER A 193 9.74 -55.55 7.41
C SER A 193 9.31 -54.29 6.63
N ILE A 194 10.24 -53.36 6.37
CA ILE A 194 9.96 -52.08 5.68
C ILE A 194 9.78 -52.32 4.17
N LEU A 195 10.52 -53.28 3.61
CA LEU A 195 10.43 -53.64 2.19
C LEU A 195 9.12 -54.35 1.82
N THR A 196 8.44 -54.97 2.80
CA THR A 196 7.17 -55.67 2.54
C THR A 196 5.98 -54.73 2.46
N GLU A 197 6.00 -53.60 3.18
CA GLU A 197 4.87 -52.65 3.20
C GLU A 197 4.90 -51.70 1.99
N GLU A 198 6.08 -51.21 1.57
CA GLU A 198 6.21 -50.44 0.31
C GLU A 198 5.90 -51.31 -0.92
N ALA A 199 6.26 -52.60 -0.88
CA ALA A 199 5.93 -53.55 -1.95
C ALA A 199 4.43 -53.91 -1.98
N GLU A 200 3.72 -53.93 -0.84
CA GLU A 200 2.26 -54.13 -0.82
C GLU A 200 1.49 -52.88 -1.29
N VAL A 201 1.94 -51.67 -0.91
CA VAL A 201 1.34 -50.41 -1.38
C VAL A 201 1.51 -50.27 -2.90
N ALA A 202 2.67 -50.61 -3.45
CA ALA A 202 2.91 -50.63 -4.90
C ALA A 202 2.09 -51.70 -5.65
N LYS A 203 1.74 -52.82 -5.00
CA LYS A 203 0.85 -53.86 -5.56
C LYS A 203 -0.63 -53.47 -5.53
N ARG A 204 -1.05 -52.61 -4.59
CA ARG A 204 -2.43 -52.11 -4.51
C ARG A 204 -2.71 -51.00 -5.51
N THR A 205 -1.75 -50.14 -5.80
CA THR A 205 -1.90 -49.04 -6.78
C THR A 205 -1.86 -49.52 -8.24
N THR A 206 -1.19 -50.64 -8.53
CA THR A 206 -1.13 -51.23 -9.88
C THR A 206 -2.34 -52.08 -10.24
N LYS A 207 -3.20 -52.46 -9.28
CA LYS A 207 -4.38 -53.29 -9.52
C LYS A 207 -5.65 -52.50 -9.93
N CYS A 208 -5.60 -51.16 -9.88
CA CYS A 208 -6.75 -50.31 -10.21
C CYS A 208 -6.72 -49.71 -11.64
N HIS A 209 -5.89 -50.23 -12.56
CA HIS A 209 -5.76 -49.59 -13.89
C HIS A 209 -5.80 -50.50 -15.12
N PHE A 210 -6.18 -51.77 -14.99
CA PHE A 210 -6.52 -52.58 -16.16
C PHE A 210 -7.72 -53.47 -15.86
N GLY A 211 -8.89 -53.00 -16.31
CA GLY A 211 -10.08 -53.80 -16.58
C GLY A 211 -10.47 -53.57 -18.04
N PRO A 212 -10.90 -54.62 -18.75
CA PRO A 212 -11.05 -54.65 -20.22
C PRO A 212 -12.10 -53.70 -20.79
#